data_AF-A0A4Y7U5C2-F1
#
_entry.id   AF-A0A4Y7U5C2-F1
#
_cell.length_a   1.000
_cell.length_b   1.000
_cell.length_c   1.000
_cell.angle_alpha   90.00
_cell.angle_beta   90.00
_cell.angle_gamma   90.00
#
_symmetry.space_group_name_H-M   'P 1'
#
loop_
_entity.id
_entity.type
_entity.pdbx_description
1 polymer ?
#
loop_
_entity_poly.entity_id
_entity_poly.type
_entity_poly.pdbx_seq_one_letter_code
_entity_poly.pdbx_strand_id
1 'polypeptide(L)' 'MNLLSSENMVLFSFALIVIAFLYSSVGHGGASGYLALMTIFAFPVAIMKPSALLLNLFVSSISFFFYYRMNYFR' A
#
# COMPACT_ATOMS: atom_id res chain seq x y z
N MET A 1 23.26 -8.44 -7.30
CA MET A 1 21.90 -9.00 -7.21
C MET A 1 20.93 -7.97 -7.72
N ASN A 2 20.19 -8.25 -8.79
CA ASN A 2 19.17 -7.33 -9.28
C ASN A 2 17.97 -7.46 -8.34
N LEU A 3 17.70 -6.44 -7.51
CA LEU A 3 16.60 -6.48 -6.55
C LEU A 3 15.23 -6.55 -7.25
N LEU A 4 15.16 -6.19 -8.53
CA LEU A 4 13.97 -6.25 -9.38
C LEU A 4 13.85 -7.54 -10.21
N SER A 5 14.51 -8.64 -9.82
CA SER A 5 14.28 -9.95 -10.45
C SER A 5 12.82 -10.41 -10.29
N SER A 6 12.32 -11.25 -11.20
CA SER A 6 10.92 -11.72 -11.19
C SER A 6 10.50 -12.35 -9.85
N GLU A 7 11.40 -13.08 -9.20
CA GLU A 7 11.18 -13.70 -7.88
C GLU A 7 10.92 -12.64 -6.80
N ASN A 8 11.69 -11.57 -6.82
CA ASN A 8 11.58 -10.45 -5.90
C ASN A 8 10.32 -9.63 -6.15
N MET A 9 9.86 -9.49 -7.41
CA MET A 9 8.60 -8.80 -7.72
C MET A 9 7.38 -9.54 -7.17
N VAL A 10 7.39 -10.88 -7.16
CA VAL A 10 6.33 -11.68 -6.52
C VAL A 10 6.32 -11.42 -5.01
N LEU A 11 7.50 -11.42 -4.40
CA LEU A 11 7.67 -11.18 -2.96
C LEU A 11 7.24 -9.75 -2.57
N PHE A 12 7.59 -8.75 -3.37
CA PHE A 12 7.12 -7.37 -3.25
C PHE A 12 5.60 -7.28 -3.31
N SER A 13 4.99 -7.90 -4.32
CA SER A 13 3.53 -7.85 -4.52
C SER A 13 2.79 -8.48 -3.35
N PHE A 14 3.28 -9.63 -2.85
CA PHE A 14 2.72 -10.28 -1.68
C PHE A 14 2.83 -9.41 -0.42
N ALA A 15 4.01 -8.86 -0.16
CA ALA A 15 4.22 -7.96 0.98
C ALA A 15 3.37 -6.68 0.88
N LEU A 16 3.21 -6.11 -0.32
CA LEU A 16 2.39 -4.93 -0.55
C LEU A 16 0.91 -5.20 -0.25
N ILE A 17 0.39 -6.36 -0.67
CA ILE A 17 -0.98 -6.79 -0.35
C ILE A 17 -1.17 -6.94 1.17
N VAL A 18 -0.21 -7.56 1.86
CA VAL A 18 -0.27 -7.73 3.32
C VAL A 18 -0.28 -6.37 4.03
N ILE A 19 0.63 -5.47 3.67
CA ILE A 19 0.69 -4.11 4.25
C ILE A 19 -0.61 -3.35 3.97
N ALA A 20 -1.11 -3.39 2.73
CA ALA A 20 -2.33 -2.71 2.34
C ALA A 20 -3.55 -3.23 3.11
N PHE A 21 -3.67 -4.55 3.26
CA PHE A 21 -4.73 -5.18 4.03
C PHE A 21 -4.68 -4.75 5.50
N LEU A 22 -3.52 -4.89 6.16
CA LEU A 22 -3.36 -4.52 7.57
C LEU A 22 -3.68 -3.05 7.83
N TYR A 23 -3.23 -2.14 6.96
CA TYR A 23 -3.52 -0.72 7.09
C TYR A 23 -5.00 -0.41 6.84
N SER A 24 -5.62 -1.06 5.85
CA SER A 24 -7.05 -0.91 5.56
C SER A 24 -7.93 -1.34 6.74
N SER A 25 -7.52 -2.36 7.50
CA SER A 25 -8.24 -2.84 8.68
C SER A 25 -8.30 -1.81 9.81
N VAL A 26 -7.27 -0.98 9.96
CA VAL A 26 -7.23 0.12 10.94
C VAL A 26 -7.95 1.37 10.40
N GLY A 27 -8.20 1.42 9.08
CA GLY A 27 -8.84 2.57 8.41
C GLY A 27 -7.87 3.67 7.97
N HIS A 28 -6.56 3.43 8.10
CA HIS A 28 -5.53 4.35 7.62
C HIS A 28 -5.00 3.92 6.26
N GLY A 29 -4.78 4.89 5.36
CA GLY A 29 -3.91 4.68 4.22
C GLY A 29 -2.46 4.50 4.69
N GLY A 30 -1.88 3.31 4.46
CA GLY A 30 -0.54 2.89 4.86
C GLY A 30 0.67 3.55 4.18
N ALA A 31 0.68 4.88 4.08
CA ALA A 31 1.71 5.65 3.37
C ALA A 31 3.15 5.27 3.73
N SER A 32 3.45 5.13 5.02
CA SER A 32 4.80 4.76 5.50
C SER A 32 5.19 3.32 5.14
N GLY A 33 4.25 2.38 5.17
CA GLY A 33 4.51 0.98 4.85
C GLY A 33 4.89 0.76 3.38
N TYR A 34 4.17 1.42 2.46
CA TYR A 34 4.49 1.33 1.03
C TYR A 34 5.83 2.00 0.69
N LEU A 35 6.12 3.15 1.31
CA LEU A 35 7.41 3.84 1.14
C LEU A 35 8.58 3.00 1.66
N ALA A 36 8.43 2.37 2.83
CA ALA A 36 9.45 1.48 3.39
C ALA A 36 9.72 0.28 2.47
N LEU A 37 8.66 -0.37 1.98
CA LEU A 37 8.77 -1.48 1.04
C LEU A 37 9.48 -1.05 -0.26
N MET A 38 9.06 0.08 -0.85
CA MET A 38 9.68 0.60 -2.08
C MET A 38 11.15 1.03 -1.87
N THR A 39 11.52 1.45 -0.66
CA THR A 39 12.91 1.78 -0.30
C THR A 39 13.78 0.53 -0.23
N ILE A 40 13.28 -0.55 0.38
CA ILE A 40 14.00 -1.84 0.47
C ILE A 40 14.29 -2.40 -0.93
N PHE A 41 13.34 -2.26 -1.86
CA PHE A 41 13.49 -2.69 -3.25
C PHE A 41 14.20 -1.68 -4.15
N ALA A 42 14.76 -0.59 -3.58
CA ALA A 42 15.53 0.43 -4.28
C ALA A 42 14.79 1.09 -5.47
N PHE A 43 13.48 1.34 -5.33
CA PHE A 43 12.74 2.11 -6.34
C PHE A 43 13.23 3.56 -6.44
N PRO A 44 13.06 4.24 -7.59
CA PRO A 44 13.34 5.68 -7.69
C PRO A 44 12.35 6.51 -6.86
N VAL A 45 12.84 7.50 -6.10
CA VAL A 45 12.00 8.41 -5.28
C VAL A 45 10.93 9.14 -6.11
N ALA A 46 11.22 9.42 -7.38
CA ALA A 46 10.29 10.04 -8.32
C ALA A 46 9.02 9.20 -8.53
N ILE A 47 9.10 7.87 -8.39
CA ILE A 47 7.97 6.95 -8.54
C ILE A 47 7.37 6.60 -7.18
N MET A 48 8.18 6.57 -6.11
CA MET A 48 7.72 6.22 -4.77
C MET A 48 6.62 7.13 -4.24
N LYS A 49 6.81 8.45 -4.28
CA LYS A 49 5.85 9.41 -3.73
C LYS A 49 4.48 9.35 -4.41
N PRO A 50 4.37 9.46 -5.76
CA PRO A 50 3.07 9.43 -6.41
C PRO A 50 2.37 8.08 -6.27
N SER A 51 3.11 6.96 -6.36
CA SER A 51 2.52 5.63 -6.18
C SER A 51 2.03 5.39 -4.74
N ALA A 52 2.79 5.82 -3.72
CA ALA A 52 2.36 5.73 -2.32
C ALA A 52 1.09 6.55 -2.06
N LEU A 53 0.98 7.75 -2.62
CA LEU A 53 -0.23 8.59 -2.52
C LEU A 53 -1.44 7.94 -3.19
N LEU A 54 -1.26 7.41 -4.40
CA LEU A 54 -2.30 6.68 -5.13
C LEU A 54 -2.80 5.46 -4.34
N LEU A 55 -1.88 4.64 -3.85
CA LEU A 55 -2.21 3.49 -3.02
C LEU A 55 -2.95 3.92 -1.74
N ASN A 56 -2.52 5.02 -1.12
CA ASN A 56 -3.19 5.55 0.07
C ASN A 56 -4.65 5.92 -0.20
N LEU A 57 -4.89 6.63 -1.30
CA LEU A 57 -6.22 7.07 -1.66
C LEU A 57 -7.11 5.88 -1.98
N PHE A 58 -6.61 4.90 -2.74
CA PHE A 58 -7.34 3.67 -3.06
C PHE A 58 -7.72 2.88 -1.81
N VAL A 59 -6.74 2.58 -0.95
CA VAL A 59 -6.98 1.77 0.26
C VAL A 59 -7.92 2.48 1.23
N SER A 60 -7.73 3.78 1.44
CA SER A 60 -8.61 4.57 2.31
C SER A 60 -10.02 4.67 1.74
N SER A 61 -10.17 4.77 0.42
CA SER A 61 -11.49 4.78 -0.25
C SER A 61 -12.24 3.47 -0.06
N ILE A 62 -11.54 2.34 -0.10
CA ILE A 62 -12.15 1.02 0.16
C ILE A 62 -12.63 0.93 1.61
N SER A 63 -11.81 1.33 2.58
CA SER A 63 -12.22 1.39 3.98
C SER A 63 -13.42 2.32 4.16
N PHE A 64 -13.37 3.54 3.60
CA PHE A 64 -14.46 4.51 3.63
C PHE A 64 -15.76 3.92 3.05
N PHE A 65 -15.70 3.29 1.87
CA PHE A 65 -16.87 2.66 1.25
C PHE A 65 -17.47 1.56 2.11
N PHE A 66 -16.63 0.76 2.77
CA PHE A 66 -17.09 -0.32 3.65
C PHE A 66 -17.79 0.22 4.91
N TYR A 67 -17.23 1.24 5.55
CA TYR A 67 -17.85 1.93 6.69
C TYR A 67 -19.14 2.65 6.30
N TYR A 68 -19.20 3.23 5.10
CA TYR A 68 -20.38 3.90 4.55
C TYR A 68 -21.51 2.90 4.33
N ARG A 69 -21.21 1.76 3.68
CA ARG A 69 -22.20 0.70 3.44
C ARG A 69 -22.77 0.10 4.72
N MET A 70 -21.94 -0.02 5.75
CA MET A 70 -22.34 -0.61 7.02
C MET A 70 -23.03 0.38 7.99
N ASN A 71 -23.29 1.63 7.57
CA ASN A 71 -23.84 2.70 8.42
C ASN A 71 -23.06 2.91 9.74
N TYR A 72 -21.76 2.62 9.74
CA TYR A 72 -20.87 2.84 10.89
C TYR A 72 -20.31 4.27 10.96
N PHE A 73 -20.65 5.13 9.99
CA PHE A 73 -20.44 6.58 10.11
C PHE A 73 -21.45 7.14 11.11
N ARG A 74 -21.04 7.16 12.39
CA ARG A 74 -21.65 7.95 13.45
C ARG A 74 -20.90 9.25 13.62
#